data_AF-A0A2T2T194-F1
#
_entry.id   AF-A0A2T2T194-F1
#
_cell.length_a   1.000
_cell.length_b   1.000
_cell.length_c   1.000
_cell.angle_alpha   90.00
_cell.angle_beta   90.00
_cell.angle_gamma   90.00
#
_symmetry.space_group_name_H-M   'P 1'
#
loop_
_entity.id
_entity.type
_entity.pdbx_description
1 polymer ?
#
loop_
_entity_poly.entity_id
_entity_poly.type
_entity_poly.pdbx_seq_one_letter_code
_entity_poly.pdbx_strand_id
1 'polypeptide(L)' 'MPDSSDTTLSRREREQRRRRRIMLQAAQSVFAEKGYEQATLEEIAKRAEFGKGTLTTRSAKISFSS' A
#
# COMPACT_ATOMS: atom_id res chain seq x y z
N MET A 1 4.53 -14.37 16.17
CA MET A 1 4.19 -13.59 17.38
C MET A 1 3.57 -12.27 16.93
N PRO A 2 2.28 -12.00 17.20
CA PRO A 2 1.73 -10.66 16.98
C PRO A 2 2.38 -9.71 17.99
N ASP A 3 2.88 -8.57 17.51
CA ASP A 3 3.46 -7.53 18.35
C ASP A 3 2.39 -7.04 19.35
N SER A 4 2.66 -7.14 20.65
CA SER A 4 1.74 -6.85 21.76
C SER A 4 1.21 -5.41 21.78
N SER A 5 1.65 -4.54 20.86
CA SER A 5 1.11 -3.19 20.67
C SER A 5 -0.25 -3.17 19.94
N ASP A 6 -0.69 -4.24 19.26
CA ASP A 6 -1.90 -4.18 18.41
C ASP A 6 -3.24 -4.11 19.18
N THR A 7 -3.27 -4.49 20.46
CA THR A 7 -4.50 -4.49 21.28
C THR A 7 -4.91 -3.10 21.78
N THR A 8 -4.01 -2.11 21.75
CA THR A 8 -4.27 -0.74 22.23
C THR A 8 -4.33 0.32 21.13
N LEU A 9 -4.03 -0.03 19.87
CA LEU A 9 -3.96 0.96 18.79
C LEU A 9 -5.35 1.53 18.46
N SER A 10 -5.42 2.85 18.41
CA SER A 10 -6.60 3.56 17.91
C SER A 10 -6.85 3.20 16.44
N ARG A 11 -8.11 3.29 15.99
CA ARG A 11 -8.47 3.11 14.57
C ARG A 11 -7.56 3.93 13.64
N ARG A 12 -7.20 5.14 14.06
CA ARG A 12 -6.27 6.03 13.36
C ARG A 12 -4.87 5.44 13.19
N GLU A 13 -4.32 4.80 14.21
CA GLU A 13 -2.97 4.23 14.17
C GLU A 13 -2.91 2.98 13.31
N ARG A 14 -3.95 2.14 13.35
CA ARG A 14 -4.09 1.01 12.42
C ARG A 14 -4.11 1.48 10.97
N GLU A 15 -4.87 2.54 10.70
CA GLU A 15 -4.94 3.12 9.37
C GLU A 15 -3.60 3.74 8.95
N GLN A 16 -2.90 4.43 9.84
CA GLN A 16 -1.57 4.98 9.59
C GLN A 16 -0.54 3.88 9.29
N ARG A 17 -0.49 2.82 10.11
CA ARG A 17 0.40 1.67 9.89
C ARG A 17 0.11 0.98 8.56
N ARG A 18 -1.17 0.89 8.19
CA ARG A 18 -1.60 0.33 6.92
C ARG A 18 -1.19 1.18 5.73
N ARG A 19 -1.45 2.49 5.78
CA ARG A 19 -1.03 3.45 4.74
C ARG A 19 0.48 3.39 4.54
N ARG A 20 1.25 3.32 5.64
CA ARG A 20 2.70 3.15 5.59
C ARG A 20 3.12 1.85 4.92
N ARG A 21 2.47 0.72 5.25
CA ARG A 21 2.74 -0.58 4.62
C ARG A 21 2.50 -0.55 3.11
N ILE A 22 1.40 0.05 2.68
CA ILE A 22 1.06 0.16 1.24
C ILE A 22 2.11 1.02 0.52
N MET A 23 2.50 2.15 1.09
CA MET A 23 3.56 3.00 0.53
C MET A 23 4.88 2.25 0.39
N LEU A 24 5.28 1.50 1.42
CA LEU A 24 6.52 0.71 1.38
C LEU A 24 6.48 -0.40 0.35
N GLN A 25 5.35 -1.10 0.22
CA GLN A 25 5.19 -2.16 -0.77
C GLN A 25 5.21 -1.60 -2.20
N ALA A 26 4.55 -0.47 -2.44
CA ALA A 26 4.59 0.23 -3.71
C ALA A 26 6.01 0.67 -4.07
N ALA A 27 6.74 1.24 -3.09
CA ALA A 27 8.14 1.63 -3.27
C ALA A 27 9.01 0.44 -3.65
N GLN A 28 8.88 -0.70 -2.95
CA GLN A 28 9.61 -1.92 -3.27
C GLN A 28 9.35 -2.40 -4.69
N SER A 29 8.09 -2.41 -5.14
CA SER A 29 7.75 -2.81 -6.51
C SER A 29 8.34 -1.87 -7.56
N VAL A 30 8.24 -0.55 -7.36
CA VAL A 30 8.79 0.43 -8.31
C VAL A 30 10.32 0.34 -8.36
N PHE A 31 10.98 0.18 -7.20
CA PHE A 31 12.42 -0.02 -7.14
C PHE A 31 12.86 -1.34 -7.78
N ALA A 32 12.09 -2.42 -7.62
CA ALA A 32 12.38 -3.71 -8.26
C ALA A 32 12.23 -3.66 -9.79
N GLU A 33 11.27 -2.88 -10.30
CA GLU A 33 11.01 -2.77 -11.75
C GLU A 33 12.01 -1.85 -12.47
N LYS A 34 12.40 -0.73 -11.85
CA LYS A 34 13.16 0.35 -12.53
C LYS A 34 14.54 0.65 -11.91
N GLY A 35 14.83 0.08 -10.74
CA GLY A 35 15.98 0.48 -9.93
C GLY A 35 15.75 1.78 -9.17
N TYR A 36 16.66 2.08 -8.22
CA TYR A 36 16.51 3.24 -7.34
C TYR A 36 16.70 4.60 -8.04
N GLU A 37 17.48 4.65 -9.12
CA GLU A 37 17.78 5.91 -9.81
C GLU A 37 16.63 6.45 -10.67
N GLN A 38 15.84 5.54 -11.26
CA GLN A 38 14.73 5.91 -12.16
C GLN A 38 13.38 5.98 -11.45
N ALA A 39 13.30 5.46 -10.22
CA ALA A 39 12.08 5.46 -9.44
C ALA A 39 11.79 6.85 -8.85
N THR A 40 10.62 7.42 -9.16
CA THR A 40 10.21 8.72 -8.62
C THR A 40 9.19 8.57 -7.49
N LEU A 41 9.18 9.55 -6.59
CA LEU A 41 8.21 9.60 -5.49
C LEU A 41 6.76 9.62 -6.00
N GLU A 42 6.54 10.27 -7.14
CA GLU A 42 5.24 10.41 -7.79
C GLU A 42 4.73 9.07 -8.33
N GLU A 43 5.60 8.26 -8.92
CA GLU A 43 5.27 6.90 -9.36
C GLU A 43 4.96 5.96 -8.18
N ILE A 44 5.73 6.07 -7.10
CA ILE A 44 5.50 5.31 -5.87
C ILE A 44 4.15 5.71 -5.24
N ALA A 45 3.85 7.00 -5.17
CA ALA A 45 2.57 7.49 -4.66
C ALA A 45 1.40 7.02 -5.52
N LYS A 46 1.53 7.13 -6.85
CA LYS A 46 0.54 6.65 -7.83
C LYS A 46 0.32 5.14 -7.67
N ARG A 47 1.40 4.35 -7.60
CA ARG A 47 1.32 2.89 -7.37
C ARG A 47 0.68 2.55 -6.02
N ALA A 48 1.01 3.29 -4.96
CA ALA A 48 0.40 3.13 -3.65
C ALA A 48 -1.10 3.47 -3.66
N GLU A 49 -1.53 4.45 -4.44
CA GLU A 49 -2.94 4.79 -4.62
C GLU A 49 -3.69 3.74 -5.44
N PHE A 50 -3.09 3.21 -6.50
CA PHE A 50 -3.64 2.06 -7.23
C PHE A 50 -3.77 0.81 -6.33
N GLY A 51 -2.77 0.55 -5.47
CA GLY A 51 -2.83 -0.53 -4.48
C GLY A 51 -3.80 -0.28 -3.30
N LYS A 52 -4.04 0.99 -2.93
CA LYS A 52 -5.09 1.37 -1.97
C LYS A 52 -6.49 0.97 -2.46
N GLY A 53 -6.70 0.87 -3.78
CA GLY A 53 -7.95 0.42 -4.40
C GLY A 53 -8.42 -0.98 -3.98
N THR A 54 -7.55 -1.82 -3.42
CA THR A 54 -7.92 -3.21 -3.07
C THR A 54 -8.28 -3.41 -1.60
N LEU A 55 -8.08 -2.40 -0.76
CA LEU A 55 -8.00 -2.61 0.68
C LEU A 55 -9.08 -1.88 1.48
N THR A 56 -9.96 -1.07 0.91
CA THR A 56 -11.00 -0.38 1.69
C THR A 56 -12.39 -0.71 1.16
N THR A 57 -13.03 -1.73 1.77
CA THR A 57 -14.49 -1.98 1.79
C THR A 57 -15.15 -2.31 0.45
N ARG A 58 -15.75 -3.52 0.38
CA ARG A 58 -16.93 -3.87 -0.44
C ARG A 58 -17.12 -3.06 -1.74
N SER A 59 -16.64 -3.59 -2.84
CA SER A 59 -17.34 -3.49 -4.13
C SER A 59 -16.76 -4.50 -5.11
N ALA A 60 -17.69 -5.29 -5.65
CA ALA A 60 -17.69 -6.00 -6.92
C ALA A 60 -16.35 -6.18 -7.63
N LYS A 61 -16.02 -7.46 -7.83
CA LYS A 61 -15.46 -8.03 -9.05
C LYS A 61 -15.60 -7.08 -10.26
N ILE A 62 -14.49 -6.51 -10.70
CA ILE A 62 -14.37 -6.09 -12.10
C ILE A 62 -13.10 -6.76 -12.61
N SER A 63 -13.37 -7.85 -13.34
CA SER A 63 -12.39 -8.61 -14.08
C SER A 63 -11.70 -7.71 -15.08
N PHE A 64 -10.38 -7.82 -15.15
CA PHE A 64 -9.57 -7.38 -16.27
C PHE A 64 -10.02 -8.17 -17.51
N SER A 65 -10.41 -7.49 -18.59
CA SER A 65 -10.57 -8.12 -19.91
C SER A 65 -10.03 -7.18 -20.96
N SER A 66 -8.93 -7.64 -21.56
CA SER A 66 -8.29 -7.36 -22.86
C SER A 66 -8.22 -5.94 -23.40
#